data_AF-A0A3S4K5D6-F1
#
_entry.id   AF-A0A3S4K5D6-F1
#
_cell.length_a   1.000
_cell.length_b   1.000
_cell.length_c   1.000
_cell.angle_alpha   90.00
_cell.angle_beta   90.00
_cell.angle_gamma   90.00
#
_symmetry.space_group_name_H-M   'P 1'
#
loop_
_entity.id
_entity.type
_entity.pdbx_description
1 polymer ?
#
loop_
_entity_poly.entity_id
_entity_poly.type
_entity_poly.pdbx_seq_one_letter_code
_entity_poly.pdbx_strand_id
1 'polypeptide(L)'
;MGGIDPLIGREKELERAIQVLCRRRKNNPLLVGESGVGKTAIAEGLAWRIVQGDVPEVMADCTIYSLDIGSLLAGTKYRGDFEKTF
;
A
#
# COMPACT_ATOMS: atom_id res chain seq x y z
N MET A 1 -20.30 -0.25 -3.15
CA MET A 1 -19.35 -0.29 -2.02
C MET A 1 -18.76 -1.69 -2.03
N GLY A 2 -17.47 -1.84 -2.33
CA GLY A 2 -16.86 -3.14 -2.65
C GLY A 2 -16.45 -3.21 -4.12
N GLY A 3 -15.17 -3.01 -4.38
CA GLY A 3 -14.56 -3.12 -5.71
C GLY A 3 -13.15 -3.70 -5.64
N ILE A 4 -12.78 -4.27 -4.49
CA ILE A 4 -11.52 -4.98 -4.31
C ILE A 4 -11.88 -6.45 -4.25
N ASP A 5 -11.42 -7.20 -5.24
CA ASP A 5 -11.58 -8.65 -5.29
C ASP A 5 -10.68 -9.29 -4.21
N PRO A 6 -11.13 -10.40 -3.61
CA PRO A 6 -10.30 -11.15 -2.67
C PRO A 6 -9.02 -11.63 -3.36
N LEU A 7 -7.89 -11.38 -2.71
CA LEU A 7 -6.58 -11.76 -3.23
C LEU A 7 -6.36 -13.27 -3.06
N ILE A 8 -6.23 -14.02 -4.16
CA ILE A 8 -6.05 -15.48 -4.15
C ILE A 8 -4.59 -15.84 -4.45
N GLY A 9 -3.99 -16.71 -3.63
CA GLY A 9 -2.72 -17.36 -3.92
C GLY A 9 -1.48 -16.47 -3.70
N ARG A 10 -1.65 -15.35 -2.99
CA ARG A 10 -0.60 -14.37 -2.66
C ARG A 10 -0.50 -14.12 -1.15
N GLU A 11 -1.00 -15.07 -0.36
CA GLU A 11 -1.11 -14.96 1.09
C GLU A 11 0.28 -14.78 1.73
N LYS A 12 1.30 -15.46 1.19
CA LYS A 12 2.68 -15.37 1.69
C LYS A 12 3.28 -13.98 1.48
N GLU A 13 3.11 -13.39 0.30
CA GLU A 13 3.60 -12.04 0.02
C GLU A 13 2.87 -11.00 0.87
N LEU A 14 1.55 -11.14 1.01
CA LEU A 14 0.74 -10.26 1.85
C LEU A 14 1.12 -10.35 3.33
N GLU A 15 1.25 -11.56 3.86
CA GLU A 15 1.67 -11.79 5.24
C GLU A 15 3.08 -11.25 5.48
N ARG A 16 3.99 -11.38 4.50
CA ARG A 16 5.32 -10.78 4.58
C ARG A 16 5.27 -9.25 4.61
N ALA A 17 4.39 -8.62 3.83
CA ALA A 17 4.21 -7.17 3.86
C ALA A 17 3.71 -6.69 5.24
N ILE A 18 2.70 -7.38 5.80
CA ILE A 18 2.18 -7.11 7.16
C ILE A 18 3.30 -7.21 8.21
N GLN A 19 4.08 -8.30 8.17
CA GLN A 19 5.21 -8.50 9.09
C GLN A 19 6.26 -7.39 8.99
N VAL A 20 6.50 -6.85 7.78
CA VAL A 20 7.45 -5.73 7.60
C VAL A 20 6.86 -4.45 8.16
N LEU A 21 5.61 -4.13 7.86
CA LEU A 21 4.91 -2.93 8.34
C LEU A 21 4.84 -2.87 9.87
N CYS A 22 4.69 -4.02 10.54
CA CYS A 22 4.65 -4.11 12.01
C CYS A 22 6.02 -3.96 12.70
N ARG A 23 7.13 -3.78 11.97
CA ARG A 23 8.47 -3.66 12.58
C ARG A 23 8.69 -2.28 13.19
N ARG A 24 9.48 -2.22 14.27
CA ARG A 24 9.94 -0.95 14.85
C ARG A 24 10.90 -0.16 13.95
N ARG A 25 11.64 -0.85 13.07
CA ARG A 25 12.62 -0.24 12.14
C ARG A 25 12.56 -0.93 10.80
N LYS A 26 12.84 -0.17 9.72
CA LYS A 26 12.77 -0.65 8.33
C LYS A 26 11.39 -1.26 8.03
N ASN A 27 10.34 -0.52 8.35
CA ASN A 27 8.94 -0.94 8.22
C ASN A 27 8.32 -0.60 6.87
N ASN A 28 9.12 -0.23 5.88
CA ASN A 28 8.66 0.11 4.54
C ASN A 28 8.86 -1.09 3.61
N PRO A 29 7.83 -1.91 3.34
CA PRO A 29 7.96 -2.99 2.36
C PRO A 29 8.14 -2.40 0.95
N LEU A 30 9.04 -2.99 0.17
CA LEU A 30 9.22 -2.68 -1.24
C LEU A 30 8.91 -3.92 -2.07
N LEU A 31 7.81 -3.89 -2.81
CA LEU A 31 7.40 -4.99 -3.68
C LEU A 31 8.16 -4.89 -5.01
N VAL A 32 9.01 -5.88 -5.29
CA VAL A 32 9.84 -5.94 -6.51
C VAL A 32 9.39 -7.09 -7.39
N GLY A 33 9.37 -6.87 -8.70
CA GLY A 33 8.99 -7.86 -9.72
C GLY A 33 8.72 -7.18 -11.07
N GLU A 34 8.41 -7.96 -12.10
CA GLU A 34 8.10 -7.43 -13.44
C GLU A 34 6.82 -6.58 -13.45
N SER A 35 6.63 -5.75 -14.46
CA SER A 35 5.38 -4.99 -14.61
C SER A 35 4.21 -5.94 -14.85
N GLY A 36 3.02 -5.61 -14.34
CA GLY A 36 1.81 -6.42 -14.54
C GLY A 36 1.67 -7.66 -13.64
N VAL A 37 2.68 -8.03 -12.85
CA VAL A 37 2.63 -9.21 -11.95
C VAL A 37 1.69 -9.07 -10.74
N GLY A 38 0.89 -8.00 -10.65
CA GLY A 38 -0.06 -7.82 -9.55
C GLY A 38 0.53 -7.26 -8.25
N LYS A 39 1.57 -6.42 -8.32
CA LYS A 39 2.12 -5.74 -7.12
C LYS A 39 1.06 -4.89 -6.40
N THR A 40 0.22 -4.19 -7.17
CA THR A 40 -0.91 -3.42 -6.65
C THR A 40 -1.93 -4.30 -5.91
N ALA A 41 -2.16 -5.51 -6.41
CA ALA A 41 -3.11 -6.45 -5.80
C ALA A 41 -2.72 -6.84 -4.36
N ILE A 42 -1.42 -6.84 -4.03
CA ILE A 42 -0.96 -7.03 -2.64
C ILE A 42 -1.41 -5.89 -1.74
N ALA A 43 -1.31 -4.63 -2.20
CA ALA A 43 -1.75 -3.47 -1.44
C ALA A 43 -3.28 -3.44 -1.27
N GLU A 44 -4.02 -3.80 -2.33
CA GLU A 44 -5.48 -3.93 -2.30
C GLU A 44 -5.92 -5.07 -1.36
N GLY A 45 -5.26 -6.23 -1.40
CA GLY A 45 -5.51 -7.34 -0.48
C GLY A 45 -5.21 -6.96 0.98
N LEU A 46 -4.22 -6.11 1.22
CA LEU A 46 -3.97 -5.56 2.56
C LEU A 46 -5.12 -4.65 3.02
N ALA A 47 -5.61 -3.75 2.15
CA ALA A 47 -6.75 -2.90 2.46
C ALA A 47 -7.99 -3.74 2.80
N TRP A 48 -8.23 -4.79 2.01
CA TRP A 48 -9.33 -5.72 2.24
C TRP A 48 -9.20 -6.42 3.59
N ARG A 49 -8.01 -6.93 3.95
CA ARG A 49 -7.77 -7.57 5.25
C ARG A 49 -7.99 -6.64 6.44
N ILE A 50 -7.56 -5.37 6.35
CA ILE A 50 -7.80 -4.39 7.40
C ILE A 50 -9.31 -4.21 7.63
N VAL A 51 -10.09 -4.06 6.56
CA VAL A 51 -11.55 -3.94 6.64
C VAL A 51 -12.21 -5.19 7.24
N GLN A 52 -11.67 -6.39 6.96
CA GLN A 52 -12.16 -7.65 7.56
C GLN A 52 -11.69 -7.86 9.00
N GLY A 53 -10.78 -7.03 9.53
CA GLY A 53 -10.14 -7.26 10.82
C GLY A 53 -9.15 -8.43 10.83
N ASP A 54 -8.75 -8.94 9.66
CA ASP A 54 -7.76 -10.03 9.50
C ASP A 54 -6.33 -9.47 9.42
N VAL A 55 -5.96 -8.65 10.41
CA VAL A 55 -4.64 -8.04 10.57
C VAL A 55 -4.26 -7.98 12.06
N PRO A 56 -2.97 -7.84 12.40
CA PRO A 56 -2.57 -7.57 13.77
C PRO A 56 -3.25 -6.32 14.34
N GLU A 57 -3.52 -6.31 15.65
CA GLU A 57 -4.22 -5.22 16.35
C GLU A 57 -3.62 -3.83 16.06
N VAL A 58 -2.28 -3.76 15.93
CA VAL A 58 -1.56 -2.52 15.59
C VAL A 58 -1.92 -1.92 14.22
N MET A 59 -2.59 -2.69 13.35
CA MET A 59 -3.03 -2.28 12.00
C MET A 59 -4.55 -2.21 11.85
N ALA A 60 -5.33 -2.57 12.88
CA ALA A 60 -6.80 -2.73 12.76
C ALA A 60 -7.51 -1.45 12.32
N ASP A 61 -7.04 -0.28 12.78
CA ASP A 61 -7.62 1.04 12.46
C ASP A 61 -6.80 1.81 11.41
N CYS A 62 -5.89 1.14 10.70
CA CYS A 62 -5.07 1.81 9.69
C CYS A 62 -5.86 2.10 8.40
N THR A 63 -5.61 3.26 7.79
CA THR A 63 -6.13 3.59 6.45
C THR A 63 -5.01 3.51 5.43
N ILE A 64 -5.25 2.81 4.32
CA ILE A 64 -4.32 2.75 3.18
C ILE A 64 -4.63 3.88 2.21
N TYR A 65 -3.60 4.64 1.86
CA TYR A 65 -3.67 5.69 0.85
C TYR A 65 -2.85 5.27 -0.38
N SER A 66 -3.40 5.55 -1.57
CA SER A 66 -2.66 5.47 -2.82
C SER A 66 -2.14 6.85 -3.18
N LEU A 67 -0.88 6.95 -3.58
CA LEU A 67 -0.26 8.18 -4.02
C LEU A 67 0.09 8.07 -5.50
N ASP A 68 -0.52 8.91 -6.33
CA ASP A 68 -0.15 9.03 -7.74
C ASP A 68 0.82 10.21 -7.95
N ILE A 69 2.06 9.87 -8.25
CA ILE A 69 3.12 10.84 -8.52
C ILE A 69 2.83 11.63 -9.81
N GLY A 70 2.15 11.03 -10.80
CA GLY A 70 1.79 11.70 -12.04
C GLY A 70 0.84 12.87 -11.81
N SER A 71 -0.18 12.66 -10.97
CA SER A 71 -1.10 13.71 -10.54
C SER A 71 -0.42 14.81 -9.75
N LEU A 72 0.56 14.48 -8.90
CA LEU A 72 1.35 15.49 -8.17
C LEU A 72 2.18 16.37 -9.14
N LEU A 73 2.74 15.78 -10.19
CA LEU A 73 3.57 16.48 -11.18
C LEU A 73 2.78 17.40 -12.11
N ALA A 74 1.52 17.05 -12.41
CA ALA A 74 0.68 17.80 -13.34
C ALA A 74 0.33 19.23 -12.86
N GLY A 75 0.46 19.52 -11.56
CA GLY A 75 0.16 20.83 -10.96
C GLY A 75 1.36 21.73 -10.67
N THR A 76 2.59 21.21 -10.68
CA THR A 76 3.77 21.97 -10.25
C THR A 76 4.58 22.47 -11.45
N LYS A 77 4.43 23.77 -11.77
CA LYS A 77 5.20 24.41 -12.84
C LYS A 77 6.68 24.67 -12.47
N TYR A 78 7.03 24.58 -11.19
CA TYR A 78 8.38 24.82 -10.68
C TYR A 78 8.79 23.77 -9.64
N ARG A 79 10.06 23.35 -9.72
CA ARG A 79 10.70 22.31 -8.89
C ARG A 79 10.60 22.55 -7.37
N GLY A 80 10.35 23.79 -6.95
CA GLY A 80 10.28 24.21 -5.54
C GLY A 80 8.88 24.17 -4.90
N ASP A 81 7.81 23.99 -5.67
CA ASP A 81 6.44 23.85 -5.11
C ASP A 81 6.15 22.41 -4.65
N PHE A 82 7.00 21.44 -5.05
CA PHE A 82 6.85 20.03 -4.70
C PHE A 82 7.08 19.73 -3.21
N GLU A 83 8.04 20.41 -2.59
CA GLU A 83 8.39 20.20 -1.18
C GLU A 83 7.47 20.96 -0.22
N LYS A 84 6.66 21.91 -0.73
CA LYS A 84 5.85 22.83 0.10
C LYS A 84 4.43 22.35 0.42
N THR A 85 3.97 21.25 -0.18
CA THR A 85 2.58 20.79 0.00
C THR A 85 2.47 19.66 1.04
N PHE A 86 3.47 19.51 1.91
CA PHE A 86 3.46 18.59 3.06
C PHE A 86 3.59 19.37 4.37
#